data_AF-A0A024UVB9-F1
#
_entry.id   AF-A0A024UVB9-F1
#
_cell.length_a   1.000
_cell.length_b   1.000
_cell.length_c   1.000
_cell.angle_alpha   90.00
_cell.angle_beta   90.00
_cell.angle_gamma   90.00
#
_symmetry.space_group_name_H-M   'P 1'
#
loop_
_entity.id
_entity.type
_entity.pdbx_description
1 polymer ?
#
loop_
_entity_poly.entity_id
_entity_poly.type
_entity_poly.pdbx_seq_one_letter_code
_entity_poly.pdbx_strand_id
1 'polypeptide(L)'
;MPVNLNESDLDRIRQSISDPVQSNREAKRQHLKELSTQRTGKWPNTLEAMRRKKENWKKDKEEREEAERLKIDEEELRLQKEYRTKQIERANRLLYEQTDRMKTLRSKELLADVLQDREYQIGEKQAVKALDKKVEDGWTATLMTQLRDADRKAEEERKEREHKHKELAVMQQKQLEEYKNTHIAHLREEMRDGERIKAKAEQDARDEQEAELARKRRVKQANEDTRLANERLKLLRKQEEEKEEAEELKRQEDARKKEERTMKRNELQRQRDEKKAAQKMRMIDLATENLLRFEAKSEARLENQKKEVRQKEDNEIKFRAERRAAQKSAIDHSRSLQLEEKQRRKQDEIEMAKEQSLKWADYNQRVERAIMKEEQERKLDNVRLAALQRQQADAKRTIEMEDRAAQILAEETIKNGHSIEQELYKQYAAHVLDDAEKRGMTNVHPLKQALKAKGIDLLPASGFRV
;
A
#
# COMPACT_ATOMS: atom_id res chain seq x y z
N MET A 1 49.60 -55.53 76.48
CA MET A 1 49.86 -54.88 77.78
C MET A 1 49.22 -53.50 77.75
N PRO A 2 48.04 -53.29 78.36
CA PRO A 2 47.54 -51.94 78.62
C PRO A 2 48.39 -51.27 79.70
N VAL A 3 48.68 -49.98 79.53
CA VAL A 3 49.41 -49.17 80.51
C VAL A 3 48.39 -48.42 81.36
N ASN A 4 48.40 -48.64 82.67
CA ASN A 4 47.53 -47.91 83.60
C ASN A 4 48.18 -46.57 83.96
N LEU A 5 47.47 -45.46 83.72
CA LEU A 5 47.85 -44.13 84.20
C LEU A 5 47.76 -44.09 85.73
N ASN A 6 48.77 -43.50 86.38
CA ASN A 6 48.84 -43.43 87.84
C ASN A 6 48.19 -42.12 88.35
N GLU A 7 47.70 -42.12 89.59
CA GLU A 7 46.90 -41.02 90.16
C GLU A 7 47.65 -39.68 90.16
N SER A 8 48.98 -39.72 90.33
CA SER A 8 49.88 -38.56 90.25
C SER A 8 49.87 -37.83 88.90
N ASP A 9 49.65 -38.55 87.79
CA ASP A 9 49.61 -37.95 86.45
C ASP A 9 48.27 -37.22 86.22
N LEU A 10 47.20 -37.72 86.82
CA LEU A 10 45.86 -37.12 86.77
C LEU A 10 45.82 -35.76 87.47
N ASP A 11 46.42 -35.64 88.65
CA ASP A 11 46.45 -34.35 89.38
C ASP A 11 47.38 -33.32 88.74
N ARG A 12 48.46 -33.76 88.09
CA ARG A 12 49.32 -32.88 87.28
C ARG A 12 48.57 -32.30 86.09
N ILE A 13 47.74 -33.10 85.42
CA ILE A 13 46.87 -32.65 84.33
C ILE A 13 45.83 -31.65 84.86
N ARG A 14 45.21 -31.92 86.02
CA ARG A 14 44.24 -30.98 86.65
C ARG A 14 44.84 -29.61 86.95
N GLN A 15 46.04 -29.55 87.53
CA GLN A 15 46.72 -28.27 87.82
C GLN A 15 47.17 -27.52 86.56
N SER A 16 47.39 -28.20 85.43
CA SER A 16 47.71 -27.55 84.15
C SER A 16 46.50 -27.00 83.38
N ILE A 17 45.28 -27.36 83.79
CA ILE A 17 44.01 -26.95 83.16
C ILE A 17 43.28 -25.89 84.01
N SER A 18 43.59 -25.76 85.30
CA SER A 18 43.02 -24.69 86.14
C SER A 18 43.58 -23.31 85.78
N ASP A 19 42.69 -22.33 85.57
CA ASP A 19 43.06 -20.95 85.26
C ASP A 19 43.99 -20.34 86.32
N PRO A 20 45.03 -19.58 85.92
CA PRO A 20 45.93 -18.93 86.87
C PRO A 20 45.18 -17.87 87.68
N VAL A 21 45.23 -17.99 89.02
CA VAL A 21 44.61 -17.04 89.95
C VAL A 21 45.23 -15.66 89.76
N GLN A 22 44.51 -14.77 89.06
CA GLN A 22 45.03 -13.45 88.71
C GLN A 22 45.35 -12.63 89.95
N SER A 23 46.59 -12.13 90.02
CA SER A 23 47.01 -11.29 91.12
C SER A 23 46.29 -9.93 91.07
N ASN A 24 46.04 -9.29 92.22
CA ASN A 24 45.49 -7.91 92.30
C ASN A 24 46.27 -6.91 91.42
N ARG A 25 47.56 -7.15 91.19
CA ARG A 25 48.41 -6.35 90.29
C ARG A 25 48.05 -6.50 88.81
N GLU A 26 47.59 -7.68 88.40
CA GLU A 26 47.17 -7.98 87.03
C GLU A 26 45.78 -7.42 86.73
N ALA A 27 44.83 -7.55 87.67
CA ALA A 27 43.53 -6.92 87.57
C ALA A 27 43.65 -5.38 87.42
N LYS A 28 44.48 -4.73 88.25
CA LYS A 28 44.74 -3.28 88.12
C LYS A 28 45.41 -2.92 86.79
N ARG A 29 46.30 -3.78 86.26
CA ARG A 29 46.94 -3.61 84.95
C ARG A 29 45.94 -3.77 83.79
N GLN A 30 44.99 -4.69 83.89
CA GLN A 30 43.91 -4.86 82.91
C GLN A 30 42.98 -3.65 82.91
N HIS A 31 42.48 -3.22 84.07
CA HIS A 31 41.63 -2.03 84.19
C HIS A 31 42.32 -0.75 83.65
N LEU A 32 43.61 -0.53 83.96
CA LEU A 32 44.36 0.59 83.39
C LEU A 32 44.61 0.45 81.88
N LYS A 33 44.76 -0.78 81.37
CA LYS A 33 44.86 -1.06 79.92
C LYS A 33 43.53 -0.75 79.23
N GLU A 34 42.40 -1.14 79.81
CA GLU A 34 41.05 -0.83 79.29
C GLU A 34 40.76 0.66 79.28
N LEU A 35 41.07 1.37 80.37
CA LEU A 35 40.89 2.82 80.46
C LEU A 35 41.82 3.57 79.48
N SER A 36 42.98 2.98 79.16
CA SER A 36 43.87 3.46 78.10
C SER A 36 43.30 3.19 76.70
N THR A 37 42.84 1.97 76.40
CA THR A 37 42.26 1.63 75.07
C THR A 37 40.98 2.42 74.78
N GLN A 38 40.15 2.67 75.79
CA GLN A 38 38.97 3.55 75.65
C GLN A 38 39.35 5.00 75.33
N ARG A 39 40.50 5.50 75.83
CA ARG A 39 40.99 6.85 75.52
C ARG A 39 41.65 6.90 74.14
N THR A 40 42.50 5.94 73.79
CA THR A 40 43.14 5.88 72.46
C THR A 40 42.14 5.62 71.33
N GLY A 41 41.05 4.88 71.58
CA GLY A 41 39.96 4.69 70.62
C GLY A 41 39.23 5.98 70.22
N LYS A 42 39.35 7.05 71.03
CA LYS A 42 38.79 8.39 70.74
C LYS A 42 39.81 9.35 70.08
N TRP A 43 41.05 8.92 69.87
CA TRP A 43 42.10 9.77 69.32
C TRP A 43 42.06 9.75 67.77
N PRO A 44 41.76 10.88 67.11
CA PRO A 44 41.57 10.94 65.65
C PRO A 44 42.88 10.79 64.86
N ASN A 45 44.02 10.83 65.55
CA ASN A 45 45.37 10.76 65.02
C ASN A 45 46.07 9.41 65.26
N THR A 46 45.35 8.38 65.70
CA THR A 46 45.89 7.00 65.68
C THR A 46 45.97 6.48 64.24
N LEU A 47 46.91 5.55 63.99
CA LEU A 47 47.06 4.92 62.67
C LEU A 47 45.76 4.24 62.21
N GLU A 48 45.02 3.64 63.15
CA GLU A 48 43.73 3.02 62.88
C GLU A 48 42.64 4.04 62.53
N ALA A 49 42.52 5.15 63.30
CA ALA A 49 41.60 6.23 62.97
C ALA A 49 41.92 6.88 61.62
N MET A 50 43.20 7.05 61.28
CA MET A 50 43.62 7.55 59.96
C MET A 50 43.29 6.57 58.83
N ARG A 51 43.46 5.25 59.03
CA ARG A 51 43.03 4.22 58.07
C ARG A 51 41.52 4.25 57.86
N ARG A 52 40.74 4.20 58.95
CA ARG A 52 39.26 4.31 58.90
C ARG A 52 38.81 5.60 58.21
N LYS A 53 39.45 6.74 58.48
CA LYS A 53 39.14 8.01 57.81
C LYS A 53 39.44 7.96 56.30
N LYS A 54 40.54 7.31 55.89
CA LYS A 54 40.89 7.12 54.47
C LYS A 54 39.96 6.14 53.77
N GLU A 55 39.51 5.09 54.45
CA GLU A 55 38.53 4.13 53.95
C GLU A 55 37.14 4.77 53.82
N ASN A 56 36.68 5.50 54.84
CA ASN A 56 35.43 6.26 54.75
C ASN A 56 35.51 7.31 53.64
N TRP A 57 36.59 8.08 53.52
CA TRP A 57 36.72 9.05 52.41
C TRP A 57 36.69 8.39 51.02
N LYS A 58 37.21 7.16 50.89
CA LYS A 58 37.07 6.39 49.65
C LYS A 58 35.62 5.99 49.41
N LYS A 59 34.94 5.43 50.41
CA LYS A 59 33.51 5.08 50.33
C LYS A 59 32.65 6.29 50.01
N ASP A 60 32.79 7.38 50.77
CA ASP A 60 32.11 8.66 50.52
C ASP A 60 32.38 9.22 49.11
N LYS A 61 33.52 8.88 48.48
CA LYS A 61 33.85 9.26 47.09
C LYS A 61 33.22 8.31 46.08
N GLU A 62 33.32 7.01 46.30
CA GLU A 62 32.72 5.95 45.49
C GLU A 62 31.19 6.09 45.47
N GLU A 63 30.54 6.28 46.63
CA GLU A 63 29.11 6.55 46.79
C GLU A 63 28.66 7.84 46.07
N ARG A 64 29.50 8.89 46.05
CA ARG A 64 29.21 10.12 45.29
C ARG A 64 29.34 9.91 43.78
N GLU A 65 30.39 9.24 43.33
CA GLU A 65 30.58 8.89 41.91
C GLU A 65 29.47 7.96 41.40
N GLU A 66 29.00 7.02 42.23
CA GLU A 66 27.87 6.13 41.91
C GLU A 66 26.55 6.91 41.90
N ALA A 67 26.29 7.80 42.87
CA ALA A 67 25.11 8.67 42.86
C ALA A 67 25.09 9.66 41.69
N GLU A 68 26.25 10.08 41.17
CA GLU A 68 26.35 10.88 39.94
C GLU A 68 26.04 10.04 38.70
N ARG A 69 26.53 8.79 38.61
CA ARG A 69 26.18 7.86 37.51
C ARG A 69 24.69 7.54 37.48
N LEU A 70 24.09 7.21 38.63
CA LEU A 70 22.66 6.91 38.72
C LEU A 70 21.78 8.07 38.24
N LYS A 71 22.17 9.33 38.50
CA LYS A 71 21.47 10.51 37.96
C LYS A 71 21.59 10.62 36.44
N ILE A 72 22.78 10.34 35.89
CA ILE A 72 22.99 10.32 34.43
C ILE A 72 22.13 9.22 33.81
N ASP A 73 22.11 8.01 34.38
CA ASP A 73 21.27 6.90 33.93
C ASP A 73 19.77 7.25 33.97
N GLU A 74 19.31 7.94 35.03
CA GLU A 74 17.92 8.43 35.15
C GLU A 74 17.59 9.50 34.08
N GLU A 75 18.49 10.45 33.84
CA GLU A 75 18.33 11.51 32.83
C GLU A 75 18.36 10.94 31.40
N GLU A 76 19.30 10.05 31.09
CA GLU A 76 19.36 9.34 29.82
C GLU A 76 18.11 8.49 29.60
N LEU A 77 17.67 7.74 30.63
CA LEU A 77 16.44 6.95 30.54
C LEU A 77 15.21 7.84 30.32
N ARG A 78 15.15 9.04 30.91
CA ARG A 78 14.09 10.02 30.65
C ARG A 78 14.15 10.52 29.19
N LEU A 79 15.32 10.93 28.71
CA LEU A 79 15.51 11.39 27.34
C LEU A 79 15.21 10.30 26.30
N GLN A 80 15.61 9.04 26.55
CA GLN A 80 15.29 7.90 25.69
C GLN A 80 13.78 7.62 25.68
N LYS A 81 13.11 7.70 26.84
CA LYS A 81 11.64 7.60 26.92
C LYS A 81 10.95 8.72 26.15
N GLU A 82 11.36 9.98 26.32
CA GLU A 82 10.85 11.14 25.58
C GLU A 82 11.09 11.02 24.07
N TYR A 83 12.26 10.52 23.64
CA TYR A 83 12.57 10.32 22.23
C TYR A 83 11.71 9.20 21.65
N ARG A 84 11.55 8.08 22.37
CA ARG A 84 10.68 6.97 22.00
C ARG A 84 9.21 7.39 21.93
N THR A 85 8.70 8.19 22.86
CA THR A 85 7.31 8.70 22.79
C THR A 85 7.14 9.62 21.60
N LYS A 86 8.04 10.58 21.36
CA LYS A 86 8.02 11.46 20.17
C LYS A 86 8.07 10.67 18.85
N GLN A 87 8.85 9.59 18.80
CA GLN A 87 8.87 8.68 17.63
C GLN A 87 7.54 7.94 17.44
N ILE A 88 6.95 7.40 18.51
CA ILE A 88 5.65 6.71 18.48
C ILE A 88 4.52 7.68 18.10
N GLU A 89 4.49 8.89 18.68
CA GLU A 89 3.54 9.95 18.34
C GLU A 89 3.64 10.35 16.86
N ARG A 90 4.87 10.53 16.34
CA ARG A 90 5.09 10.80 14.91
C ARG A 90 4.61 9.64 14.03
N ALA A 91 4.88 8.40 14.42
CA ALA A 91 4.42 7.22 13.68
C ALA A 91 2.89 7.11 13.68
N ASN A 92 2.25 7.25 14.85
CA ASN A 92 0.80 7.23 14.99
C ASN A 92 0.14 8.36 14.18
N ARG A 93 0.73 9.57 14.19
CA ARG A 93 0.29 10.68 13.36
C ARG A 93 0.41 10.36 11.87
N LEU A 94 1.51 9.79 11.41
CA LEU A 94 1.69 9.40 10.01
C LEU A 94 0.71 8.30 9.57
N LEU A 95 0.45 7.30 10.41
CA LEU A 95 -0.55 6.26 10.16
C LEU A 95 -1.96 6.86 10.06
N TYR A 96 -2.31 7.75 10.99
CA TYR A 96 -3.59 8.44 10.98
C TYR A 96 -3.77 9.34 9.75
N GLU A 97 -2.73 10.10 9.39
CA GLU A 97 -2.67 10.91 8.18
C GLU A 97 -2.76 10.09 6.88
N GLN A 98 -2.37 8.81 6.92
CA GLN A 98 -2.52 7.86 5.82
C GLN A 98 -3.91 7.21 5.75
N THR A 99 -4.80 7.40 6.72
CA THR A 99 -6.19 6.92 6.60
C THR A 99 -6.91 7.61 5.44
N ASP A 100 -7.76 6.88 4.72
CA ASP A 100 -8.43 7.39 3.52
C ASP A 100 -9.37 8.56 3.81
N ARG A 101 -9.92 8.61 5.02
CA ARG A 101 -10.71 9.74 5.52
C ARG A 101 -9.87 11.01 5.66
N MET A 102 -8.63 10.90 6.15
CA MET A 102 -7.67 12.00 6.25
C MET A 102 -7.11 12.41 4.88
N LYS A 103 -6.82 11.47 3.98
CA LYS A 103 -6.50 11.76 2.58
C LYS A 103 -7.61 12.57 1.90
N THR A 104 -8.86 12.17 2.12
CA THR A 104 -10.05 12.87 1.57
C THR A 104 -10.17 14.28 2.13
N LEU A 105 -9.95 14.48 3.44
CA LEU A 105 -9.94 15.81 4.05
C LEU A 105 -8.85 16.70 3.45
N ARG A 106 -7.61 16.21 3.34
CA ARG A 106 -6.48 16.92 2.72
C ARG A 106 -6.73 17.28 1.26
N SER A 107 -7.37 16.40 0.50
CA SER A 107 -7.79 16.71 -0.87
C SER A 107 -8.83 17.84 -0.94
N LYS A 108 -9.65 18.01 0.10
CA LYS A 108 -10.64 19.10 0.20
C LYS A 108 -10.05 20.40 0.74
N GLU A 109 -9.04 20.30 1.62
CA GLU A 109 -8.19 21.42 2.07
C GLU A 109 -7.44 22.02 0.87
N LEU A 110 -6.70 21.22 0.11
CA LEU A 110 -6.02 21.64 -1.12
C LEU A 110 -6.99 22.25 -2.15
N LEU A 111 -8.20 21.71 -2.26
CA LEU A 111 -9.22 22.28 -3.15
C LEU A 111 -9.69 23.67 -2.66
N ALA A 112 -9.78 23.90 -1.35
CA ALA A 112 -10.10 25.23 -0.81
C ALA A 112 -8.97 26.23 -1.08
N ASP A 113 -7.70 25.83 -0.88
CA ASP A 113 -6.53 26.66 -1.22
C ASP A 113 -6.53 27.05 -2.71
N VAL A 114 -6.72 26.08 -3.62
CA VAL A 114 -6.78 26.33 -5.08
C VAL A 114 -7.94 27.25 -5.47
N LEU A 115 -9.07 27.19 -4.77
CA LEU A 115 -10.20 28.10 -5.00
C LEU A 115 -9.88 29.53 -4.53
N GLN A 116 -9.18 29.68 -3.40
CA GLN A 116 -8.70 30.97 -2.91
C GLN A 116 -7.69 31.61 -3.88
N ASP A 117 -6.69 30.84 -4.33
CA ASP A 117 -5.72 31.27 -5.34
C ASP A 117 -6.41 31.68 -6.66
N ARG A 118 -7.49 30.97 -7.02
CA ARG A 118 -8.27 31.30 -8.22
C ARG A 118 -9.01 32.63 -8.08
N GLU A 119 -9.52 32.96 -6.90
CA GLU A 119 -10.14 34.26 -6.64
C GLU A 119 -9.10 35.40 -6.72
N TYR A 120 -7.89 35.20 -6.18
CA TYR A 120 -6.79 36.16 -6.34
C TYR A 120 -6.41 36.37 -7.81
N GLN A 121 -6.25 35.30 -8.60
CA GLN A 121 -5.98 35.39 -10.05
C GLN A 121 -7.07 36.15 -10.82
N ILE A 122 -8.34 35.98 -10.45
CA ILE A 122 -9.46 36.69 -11.07
C ILE A 122 -9.40 38.19 -10.72
N GLY A 123 -9.12 38.53 -9.45
CA GLY A 123 -8.93 39.91 -9.00
C GLY A 123 -7.76 40.61 -9.71
N GLU A 124 -6.60 39.95 -9.77
CA GLU A 124 -5.41 40.45 -10.49
C GLU A 124 -5.72 40.69 -11.97
N LYS A 125 -6.34 39.72 -12.66
CA LYS A 125 -6.74 39.86 -14.06
C LYS A 125 -7.71 41.03 -14.30
N GLN A 126 -8.62 41.30 -13.36
CA GLN A 126 -9.51 42.47 -13.43
C GLN A 126 -8.73 43.78 -13.22
N ALA A 127 -7.78 43.82 -12.29
CA ALA A 127 -6.94 44.98 -12.03
C ALA A 127 -6.04 45.32 -13.24
N VAL A 128 -5.38 44.32 -13.84
CA VAL A 128 -4.59 44.48 -15.07
C VAL A 128 -5.47 45.01 -16.20
N LYS A 129 -6.63 44.40 -16.47
CA LYS A 129 -7.56 44.87 -17.50
C LYS A 129 -8.04 46.33 -17.26
N ALA A 130 -8.20 46.73 -16.01
CA ALA A 130 -8.57 48.10 -15.66
C ALA A 130 -7.41 49.10 -15.84
N LEU A 131 -6.16 48.65 -15.74
CA LEU A 131 -4.96 49.43 -16.04
C LEU A 131 -4.73 49.54 -17.54
N ASP A 132 -4.83 48.43 -18.29
CA ASP A 132 -4.73 48.39 -19.75
C ASP A 132 -5.73 49.38 -20.39
N LYS A 133 -6.98 49.36 -19.93
CA LYS A 133 -8.00 50.32 -20.40
C LYS A 133 -7.59 51.78 -20.17
N LYS A 134 -6.97 52.13 -19.03
CA LYS A 134 -6.49 53.50 -18.78
C LYS A 134 -5.35 53.89 -19.72
N VAL A 135 -4.50 52.93 -20.10
CA VAL A 135 -3.44 53.12 -21.10
C VAL A 135 -4.04 53.33 -22.50
N GLU A 136 -5.03 52.52 -22.90
CA GLU A 136 -5.78 52.69 -24.15
C GLU A 136 -6.51 54.05 -24.21
N ASP A 137 -7.19 54.44 -23.14
CA ASP A 137 -7.89 55.74 -23.02
C ASP A 137 -6.88 56.91 -23.17
N GLY A 138 -5.69 56.81 -22.53
CA GLY A 138 -4.62 57.81 -22.63
C GLY A 138 -3.97 57.89 -24.01
N TRP A 139 -3.74 56.73 -24.66
CA TRP A 139 -3.25 56.69 -26.04
C TRP A 139 -4.27 57.29 -27.01
N THR A 140 -5.55 56.95 -26.85
CA THR A 140 -6.66 57.49 -27.65
C THR A 140 -6.77 59.01 -27.49
N ALA A 141 -6.65 59.53 -26.26
CA ALA A 141 -6.62 60.98 -26.03
C ALA A 141 -5.45 61.67 -26.75
N THR A 142 -4.27 61.05 -26.74
CA THR A 142 -3.06 61.57 -27.42
C THR A 142 -3.21 61.53 -28.94
N LEU A 143 -3.78 60.46 -29.51
CA LEU A 143 -4.06 60.36 -30.94
C LEU A 143 -5.09 61.43 -31.37
N MET A 144 -6.12 61.67 -30.55
CA MET A 144 -7.13 62.69 -30.82
C MET A 144 -6.60 64.12 -30.73
N THR A 145 -5.59 64.41 -29.90
CA THR A 145 -4.90 65.72 -29.94
C THR A 145 -4.03 65.85 -31.17
N GLN A 146 -3.27 64.82 -31.56
CA GLN A 146 -2.46 64.82 -32.77
C GLN A 146 -3.30 65.02 -34.04
N LEU A 147 -4.46 64.36 -34.15
CA LEU A 147 -5.41 64.56 -35.24
C LEU A 147 -5.90 66.01 -35.30
N ARG A 148 -6.34 66.60 -34.18
CA ARG A 148 -6.78 68.00 -34.11
C ARG A 148 -5.68 68.99 -34.49
N ASP A 149 -4.43 68.74 -34.09
CA ASP A 149 -3.29 69.58 -34.46
C ASP A 149 -2.93 69.42 -35.94
N ALA A 150 -3.07 68.23 -36.52
CA ALA A 150 -2.89 67.98 -37.95
C ALA A 150 -3.99 68.65 -38.79
N ASP A 151 -5.25 68.54 -38.38
CA ASP A 151 -6.40 69.22 -39.01
C ASP A 151 -6.22 70.74 -38.98
N ARG A 152 -5.79 71.31 -37.83
CA ARG A 152 -5.50 72.75 -37.71
C ARG A 152 -4.41 73.19 -38.69
N LYS A 153 -3.30 72.44 -38.78
CA LYS A 153 -2.21 72.73 -39.73
C LYS A 153 -2.68 72.63 -41.18
N ALA A 154 -3.44 71.61 -41.54
CA ALA A 154 -3.99 71.45 -42.89
C ALA A 154 -4.94 72.60 -43.29
N GLU A 155 -5.73 73.11 -42.33
CA GLU A 155 -6.57 74.30 -42.48
C GLU A 155 -5.75 75.59 -42.62
N GLU A 156 -4.68 75.76 -41.83
CA GLU A 156 -3.73 76.88 -41.97
C GLU A 156 -3.04 76.86 -43.35
N GLU A 157 -2.52 75.71 -43.78
CA GLU A 157 -1.93 75.51 -45.12
C GLU A 157 -2.95 75.71 -46.25
N ARG A 158 -4.23 75.38 -46.04
CA ARG A 158 -5.28 75.67 -47.03
C ARG A 158 -5.50 77.18 -47.14
N LYS A 159 -5.64 77.88 -46.01
CA LYS A 159 -5.79 79.35 -45.97
C LYS A 159 -4.60 80.08 -46.59
N GLU A 160 -3.37 79.62 -46.33
CA GLU A 160 -2.18 80.16 -46.98
C GLU A 160 -2.19 79.95 -48.50
N ARG A 161 -2.57 78.76 -48.98
CA ARG A 161 -2.70 78.49 -50.41
C ARG A 161 -3.80 79.34 -51.04
N GLU A 162 -4.95 79.49 -50.38
CA GLU A 162 -6.03 80.38 -50.81
C GLU A 162 -5.56 81.85 -50.87
N HIS A 163 -4.75 82.31 -49.92
CA HIS A 163 -4.17 83.66 -49.92
C HIS A 163 -3.22 83.85 -51.11
N LYS A 164 -2.25 82.94 -51.28
CA LYS A 164 -1.29 82.95 -52.40
C LYS A 164 -1.99 82.87 -53.76
N HIS A 165 -3.08 82.09 -53.88
CA HIS A 165 -3.91 82.05 -55.08
C HIS A 165 -4.65 83.38 -55.35
N LYS A 166 -5.18 84.05 -54.31
CA LYS A 166 -5.81 85.37 -54.45
C LYS A 166 -4.81 86.43 -54.87
N GLU A 167 -3.61 86.44 -54.28
CA GLU A 167 -2.51 87.34 -54.67
C GLU A 167 -2.08 87.09 -56.12
N LEU A 168 -1.92 85.82 -56.53
CA LEU A 168 -1.60 85.46 -57.90
C LEU A 168 -2.69 85.90 -58.88
N ALA A 169 -3.97 85.73 -58.55
CA ALA A 169 -5.08 86.17 -59.39
C ALA A 169 -5.09 87.70 -59.58
N VAL A 170 -4.79 88.48 -58.53
CA VAL A 170 -4.64 89.94 -58.62
C VAL A 170 -3.44 90.31 -59.50
N MET A 171 -2.31 89.61 -59.40
CA MET A 171 -1.16 89.84 -60.29
C MET A 171 -1.47 89.48 -61.75
N GLN A 172 -2.14 88.36 -62.01
CA GLN A 172 -2.57 87.95 -63.35
C GLN A 172 -3.55 88.96 -63.96
N GLN A 173 -4.47 89.50 -63.16
CA GLN A 173 -5.39 90.53 -63.62
C GLN A 173 -4.65 91.81 -64.04
N LYS A 174 -3.66 92.26 -63.24
CA LYS A 174 -2.78 93.38 -63.61
C LYS A 174 -1.99 93.11 -64.88
N GLN A 175 -1.40 91.92 -65.01
CA GLN A 175 -0.68 91.51 -66.23
C GLN A 175 -1.58 91.48 -67.47
N LEU A 176 -2.85 91.08 -67.33
CA LEU A 176 -3.83 91.12 -68.42
C LEU A 176 -4.26 92.56 -68.77
N GLU A 177 -4.33 93.46 -67.80
CA GLU A 177 -4.58 94.90 -68.04
C GLU A 177 -3.37 95.56 -68.72
N GLU A 178 -2.15 95.28 -68.26
CA GLU A 178 -0.88 95.68 -68.91
C GLU A 178 -0.78 95.13 -70.34
N TYR A 179 -1.09 93.85 -70.55
CA TYR A 179 -1.11 93.23 -71.89
C TYR A 179 -2.18 93.85 -72.80
N LYS A 180 -3.38 94.15 -72.29
CA LYS A 180 -4.39 94.90 -73.07
C LYS A 180 -3.88 96.28 -73.46
N ASN A 181 -3.23 97.00 -72.53
CA ASN A 181 -2.71 98.33 -72.79
C ASN A 181 -1.56 98.30 -73.82
N THR A 182 -0.64 97.34 -73.72
CA THR A 182 0.44 97.16 -74.71
C THR A 182 -0.09 96.67 -76.05
N HIS A 183 -1.09 95.78 -76.08
CA HIS A 183 -1.73 95.33 -77.32
C HIS A 183 -2.54 96.46 -78.00
N ILE A 184 -3.21 97.33 -77.23
CA ILE A 184 -3.85 98.54 -77.78
C ILE A 184 -2.81 99.52 -78.32
N ALA A 185 -1.64 99.64 -77.68
CA ALA A 185 -0.53 100.43 -78.21
C ALA A 185 0.03 99.81 -79.51
N HIS A 186 0.23 98.49 -79.53
CA HIS A 186 0.68 97.75 -80.70
C HIS A 186 -0.30 97.89 -81.87
N LEU A 187 -1.61 97.71 -81.65
CA LEU A 187 -2.64 97.92 -82.68
C LEU A 187 -2.63 99.37 -83.23
N ARG A 188 -2.31 100.37 -82.40
CA ARG A 188 -2.13 101.76 -82.86
C ARG A 188 -0.85 101.95 -83.68
N GLU A 189 0.20 101.19 -83.40
CA GLU A 189 1.41 101.15 -84.22
C GLU A 189 1.18 100.36 -85.51
N GLU A 190 0.52 99.20 -85.48
CA GLU A 190 0.11 98.42 -86.64
C GLU A 190 -0.86 99.17 -87.57
N MET A 191 -1.71 100.07 -87.07
CA MET A 191 -2.46 100.96 -87.97
C MET A 191 -1.54 101.95 -88.69
N ARG A 192 -0.58 102.57 -87.99
CA ARG A 192 0.40 103.50 -88.59
C ARG A 192 1.35 102.78 -89.56
N ASP A 193 1.75 101.57 -89.23
CA ASP A 193 2.58 100.72 -90.09
C ASP A 193 1.75 100.09 -91.20
N GLY A 194 0.45 99.85 -91.01
CA GLY A 194 -0.50 99.46 -92.06
C GLY A 194 -0.70 100.58 -93.09
N GLU A 195 -0.75 101.85 -92.66
CA GLU A 195 -0.72 103.02 -93.54
C GLU A 195 0.59 103.07 -94.37
N ARG A 196 1.75 102.75 -93.75
CA ARG A 196 3.04 102.65 -94.44
C ARG A 196 3.15 101.44 -95.37
N ILE A 197 2.63 100.27 -94.96
CA ILE A 197 2.65 99.02 -95.71
C ILE A 197 1.69 99.12 -96.90
N LYS A 198 0.56 99.81 -96.79
CA LYS A 198 -0.29 100.10 -97.96
C LYS A 198 0.50 100.88 -99.02
N ALA A 199 1.23 101.92 -98.61
CA ALA A 199 2.10 102.67 -99.51
C ALA A 199 3.24 101.81 -100.11
N LYS A 200 3.75 100.81 -99.38
CA LYS A 200 4.77 99.87 -99.88
C LYS A 200 4.20 98.71 -100.72
N ALA A 201 3.00 98.21 -100.45
CA ALA A 201 2.38 97.13 -101.22
C ALA A 201 1.93 97.62 -102.62
N GLU A 202 1.55 98.90 -102.75
CA GLU A 202 1.38 99.58 -104.04
C GLU A 202 2.70 99.69 -104.85
N GLN A 203 3.85 99.47 -104.20
CA GLN A 203 5.18 99.40 -104.78
C GLN A 203 5.59 97.93 -105.08
N ASP A 204 5.59 97.04 -104.08
CA ASP A 204 6.05 95.64 -104.18
C ASP A 204 5.17 94.76 -105.09
N ALA A 205 3.87 95.06 -105.26
CA ALA A 205 2.99 94.33 -106.19
C ALA A 205 3.39 94.47 -107.68
N ARG A 206 4.34 95.37 -107.97
CA ARG A 206 4.96 95.52 -109.30
C ARG A 206 6.09 94.51 -109.53
N ASP A 207 6.69 93.98 -108.46
CA ASP A 207 7.92 93.17 -108.51
C ASP A 207 7.62 91.66 -108.42
N GLU A 208 6.60 91.23 -107.66
CA GLU A 208 6.39 89.79 -107.37
C GLU A 208 5.80 88.98 -108.56
N GLN A 209 5.33 89.65 -109.62
CA GLN A 209 4.90 88.98 -110.86
C GLN A 209 6.03 88.20 -111.56
N GLU A 210 7.30 88.42 -111.19
CA GLU A 210 8.46 87.85 -111.87
C GLU A 210 8.93 86.47 -111.34
N ALA A 211 8.52 86.03 -110.13
CA ALA A 211 9.25 85.00 -109.38
C ALA A 211 8.66 83.57 -109.31
N GLU A 212 7.34 83.37 -109.46
CA GLU A 212 6.68 82.13 -108.96
C GLU A 212 7.00 80.83 -109.76
N LEU A 213 7.61 80.94 -110.94
CA LEU A 213 7.68 79.87 -111.95
C LEU A 213 8.63 78.69 -111.61
N ALA A 214 9.37 78.71 -110.49
CA ALA A 214 10.56 77.86 -110.32
C ALA A 214 10.44 76.55 -109.50
N ARG A 215 9.50 76.42 -108.54
CA ARG A 215 9.73 75.55 -107.35
C ARG A 215 9.27 74.07 -107.39
N LYS A 216 8.38 73.65 -108.30
CA LYS A 216 7.54 72.42 -108.17
C LYS A 216 8.20 71.02 -108.33
N ARG A 217 9.53 70.84 -108.27
CA ARG A 217 10.19 69.61 -108.82
C ARG A 217 10.81 68.55 -107.85
N ARG A 218 10.94 68.76 -106.52
CA ARG A 218 11.92 67.98 -105.69
C ARG A 218 11.44 66.80 -104.80
N VAL A 219 10.14 66.52 -104.63
CA VAL A 219 9.64 65.83 -103.39
C VAL A 219 9.54 64.28 -103.42
N LYS A 220 9.75 63.59 -104.55
CA LYS A 220 9.15 62.25 -104.79
C LYS A 220 9.86 60.96 -104.28
N GLN A 221 10.98 60.99 -103.55
CA GLN A 221 11.90 59.83 -103.47
C GLN A 221 12.05 59.05 -102.13
N ALA A 222 11.43 59.43 -101.01
CA ALA A 222 11.96 59.06 -99.67
C ALA A 222 11.29 57.90 -98.86
N ASN A 223 10.36 57.10 -99.40
CA ASN A 223 9.36 56.38 -98.57
C ASN A 223 9.43 54.82 -98.45
N GLU A 224 10.38 54.09 -99.04
CA GLU A 224 10.28 52.60 -99.14
C GLU A 224 10.91 51.78 -97.98
N ASP A 225 11.99 52.23 -97.32
CA ASP A 225 12.94 51.32 -96.65
C ASP A 225 12.56 50.71 -95.27
N THR A 226 11.41 51.04 -94.68
CA THR A 226 11.18 50.81 -93.22
C THR A 226 10.49 49.50 -92.80
N ARG A 227 10.16 48.57 -93.72
CA ARG A 227 9.15 47.51 -93.45
C ARG A 227 9.63 46.18 -92.82
N LEU A 228 10.94 45.84 -92.83
CA LEU A 228 11.40 44.43 -92.73
C LEU A 228 11.85 43.90 -91.34
N ALA A 229 11.86 44.70 -90.26
CA ALA A 229 12.64 44.37 -89.05
C ALA A 229 11.94 43.55 -87.93
N ASN A 230 10.61 43.36 -87.96
CA ASN A 230 9.83 43.05 -86.74
C ASN A 230 9.49 41.57 -86.42
N GLU A 231 9.87 40.58 -87.25
CA GLU A 231 9.30 39.21 -87.11
C GLU A 231 10.06 38.24 -86.17
N ARG A 232 11.27 38.54 -85.71
CA ARG A 232 12.17 37.52 -85.09
C ARG A 232 12.05 37.27 -83.57
N LEU A 233 11.28 38.05 -82.81
CA LEU A 233 11.35 38.03 -81.33
C LEU A 233 10.46 36.96 -80.64
N LYS A 234 9.63 36.21 -81.37
CA LYS A 234 8.45 35.51 -80.79
C LYS A 234 8.64 34.04 -80.38
N LEU A 235 9.85 33.48 -80.49
CA LEU A 235 10.09 32.02 -80.46
C LEU A 235 10.75 31.45 -79.18
N LEU A 236 11.23 32.29 -78.26
CA LEU A 236 12.11 31.87 -77.14
C LEU A 236 11.44 31.64 -75.76
N ARG A 237 10.11 31.79 -75.62
CA ARG A 237 9.41 31.77 -74.31
C ARG A 237 8.57 30.52 -74.02
N LYS A 238 9.00 29.32 -74.46
CA LYS A 238 8.21 28.07 -74.34
C LYS A 238 8.96 26.88 -73.71
N GLN A 239 10.09 27.09 -73.04
CA GLN A 239 10.99 26.01 -72.61
C GLN A 239 11.31 25.96 -71.11
N GLU A 240 10.65 26.76 -70.27
CA GLU A 240 11.00 26.88 -68.83
C GLU A 240 9.94 26.33 -67.85
N GLU A 241 8.70 26.03 -68.28
CA GLU A 241 7.60 25.59 -67.38
C GLU A 241 7.65 24.10 -66.98
N GLU A 242 8.44 23.23 -67.63
CA GLU A 242 8.41 21.77 -67.39
C GLU A 242 9.38 21.27 -66.29
N LYS A 243 9.85 22.13 -65.37
CA LYS A 243 10.92 21.78 -64.40
C LYS A 243 10.58 21.85 -62.91
N GLU A 244 9.40 22.31 -62.51
CA GLU A 244 9.09 22.53 -61.08
C GLU A 244 8.23 21.43 -60.41
N GLU A 245 7.59 20.51 -61.15
CA GLU A 245 6.67 19.51 -60.55
C GLU A 245 7.35 18.29 -59.87
N ALA A 246 8.67 18.28 -59.72
CA ALA A 246 9.44 17.09 -59.31
C ALA A 246 9.83 16.99 -57.81
N GLU A 247 9.61 18.01 -56.99
CA GLU A 247 10.21 18.08 -55.63
C GLU A 247 9.25 17.91 -54.42
N GLU A 248 7.92 17.93 -54.58
CA GLU A 248 7.00 17.91 -53.42
C GLU A 248 6.71 16.52 -52.82
N LEU A 249 6.94 15.41 -53.54
CA LEU A 249 6.58 14.06 -53.08
C LEU A 249 7.56 13.41 -52.07
N LYS A 250 8.64 14.10 -51.68
CA LYS A 250 9.69 13.56 -50.77
C LYS A 250 9.52 13.86 -49.28
N ARG A 251 8.40 14.47 -48.85
CA ARG A 251 8.22 14.95 -47.45
C ARG A 251 7.26 14.13 -46.57
N GLN A 252 6.79 12.96 -47.02
CA GLN A 252 5.77 12.16 -46.32
C GLN A 252 6.24 10.81 -45.72
N GLU A 253 7.54 10.47 -45.75
CA GLU A 253 8.02 9.14 -45.31
C GLU A 253 8.43 9.01 -43.83
N ASP A 254 8.76 10.09 -43.12
CA ASP A 254 9.46 9.99 -41.82
C ASP A 254 8.58 10.06 -40.56
N ALA A 255 7.30 10.39 -40.67
CA ALA A 255 6.40 10.50 -39.51
C ALA A 255 5.79 9.16 -39.06
N ARG A 256 5.59 8.18 -39.96
CA ARG A 256 4.87 6.92 -39.66
C ARG A 256 5.73 5.80 -39.06
N LYS A 257 7.06 5.97 -38.92
CA LYS A 257 7.99 4.88 -38.57
C LYS A 257 8.37 4.79 -37.07
N LYS A 258 7.84 5.63 -36.17
CA LYS A 258 8.42 5.82 -34.81
C LYS A 258 7.58 5.46 -33.56
N GLU A 259 6.26 5.25 -33.65
CA GLU A 259 5.44 5.07 -32.42
C GLU A 259 4.72 3.70 -32.27
N GLU A 260 4.47 2.94 -33.33
CA GLU A 260 3.75 1.65 -33.22
C GLU A 260 4.59 0.48 -32.63
N ARG A 261 5.86 0.71 -32.27
CA ARG A 261 6.80 -0.34 -31.83
C ARG A 261 6.72 -0.73 -30.34
N THR A 262 5.94 -0.05 -29.50
CA THR A 262 6.03 -0.20 -28.03
C THR A 262 4.76 -0.67 -27.31
N MET A 263 3.55 -0.47 -27.84
CA MET A 263 2.31 -0.55 -27.03
C MET A 263 1.49 -1.85 -27.11
N LYS A 264 1.86 -2.85 -27.94
CA LYS A 264 1.13 -4.15 -28.00
C LYS A 264 2.02 -5.38 -27.79
N ARG A 265 3.20 -5.20 -27.18
CA ARG A 265 4.12 -6.29 -26.81
C ARG A 265 3.85 -6.87 -25.41
N ASN A 266 2.99 -6.23 -24.60
CA ASN A 266 2.76 -6.59 -23.19
C ASN A 266 1.46 -7.37 -22.92
N GLU A 267 0.46 -7.30 -23.79
CA GLU A 267 -0.84 -7.97 -23.57
C GLU A 267 -0.78 -9.50 -23.82
N LEU A 268 0.18 -9.95 -24.64
CA LEU A 268 0.27 -11.33 -25.12
C LEU A 268 0.81 -12.34 -24.10
N GLN A 269 1.32 -11.87 -22.96
CA GLN A 269 2.01 -12.72 -21.98
C GLN A 269 1.07 -13.26 -20.90
N ARG A 270 -0.04 -12.58 -20.62
CA ARG A 270 -0.83 -12.81 -19.39
C ARG A 270 -1.98 -13.81 -19.55
N GLN A 271 -2.57 -13.91 -20.74
CA GLN A 271 -3.68 -14.84 -21.03
C GLN A 271 -3.23 -16.29 -21.32
N ARG A 272 -1.93 -16.59 -21.17
CA ARG A 272 -1.33 -17.89 -21.54
C ARG A 272 -1.14 -18.86 -20.37
N ASP A 273 -1.24 -18.40 -19.13
CA ASP A 273 -0.91 -19.20 -17.95
C ASP A 273 -2.14 -19.71 -17.18
N GLU A 274 -3.26 -18.98 -17.19
CA GLU A 274 -4.51 -19.43 -16.55
C GLU A 274 -5.09 -20.71 -17.18
N LYS A 275 -4.93 -20.90 -18.49
CA LYS A 275 -5.47 -22.05 -19.23
C LYS A 275 -4.77 -23.39 -18.92
N LYS A 276 -3.62 -23.37 -18.23
CA LYS A 276 -2.87 -24.60 -17.87
C LYS A 276 -3.31 -25.21 -16.53
N ALA A 277 -4.04 -24.47 -15.70
CA ALA A 277 -4.49 -24.96 -14.39
C ALA A 277 -5.69 -25.92 -14.48
N ALA A 278 -6.62 -25.68 -15.42
CA ALA A 278 -7.92 -26.36 -15.48
C ALA A 278 -7.88 -27.83 -15.95
N GLN A 279 -6.77 -28.30 -16.55
CA GLN A 279 -6.73 -29.63 -17.16
C GLN A 279 -6.37 -30.77 -16.17
N LYS A 280 -5.86 -30.45 -14.97
CA LYS A 280 -5.55 -31.43 -13.92
C LYS A 280 -6.80 -32.10 -13.31
N MET A 281 -8.00 -31.57 -13.55
CA MET A 281 -9.24 -32.02 -12.91
C MET A 281 -9.90 -33.25 -13.59
N ARG A 282 -9.38 -33.72 -14.75
CA ARG A 282 -9.90 -34.90 -15.47
C ARG A 282 -9.29 -36.24 -15.04
N MET A 283 -8.42 -36.24 -14.03
CA MET A 283 -7.83 -37.45 -13.43
C MET A 283 -8.79 -38.18 -12.46
N ILE A 284 -10.00 -37.65 -12.23
CA ILE A 284 -10.92 -38.10 -11.18
C ILE A 284 -11.99 -39.08 -11.69
N ASP A 285 -12.37 -38.99 -12.97
CA ASP A 285 -13.54 -39.71 -13.51
C ASP A 285 -13.24 -41.17 -13.95
N LEU A 286 -12.00 -41.64 -13.81
CA LEU A 286 -11.58 -43.02 -14.19
C LEU A 286 -11.84 -44.06 -13.08
N ALA A 287 -12.37 -43.65 -11.92
CA ALA A 287 -12.46 -44.49 -10.72
C ALA A 287 -13.82 -45.21 -10.53
N THR A 288 -14.86 -44.86 -11.29
CA THR A 288 -16.26 -45.21 -10.98
C THR A 288 -16.85 -46.39 -11.75
N GLU A 289 -16.20 -46.93 -12.80
CA GLU A 289 -16.82 -47.93 -13.70
C GLU A 289 -16.55 -49.41 -13.36
N ASN A 290 -15.53 -49.74 -12.55
CA ASN A 290 -15.08 -51.14 -12.40
C ASN A 290 -15.76 -51.97 -11.29
N LEU A 291 -16.72 -51.42 -10.54
CA LEU A 291 -17.36 -52.12 -9.41
C LEU A 291 -18.64 -52.92 -9.75
N LEU A 292 -19.20 -52.77 -10.96
CA LEU A 292 -20.55 -53.26 -11.30
C LEU A 292 -20.63 -54.66 -11.96
N ARG A 293 -19.60 -55.51 -11.87
CA ARG A 293 -19.52 -56.76 -12.67
C ARG A 293 -19.45 -58.11 -11.93
N PHE A 294 -19.59 -58.19 -10.60
CA PHE A 294 -19.24 -59.43 -9.85
C PHE A 294 -20.39 -60.26 -9.23
N GLU A 295 -21.64 -59.78 -9.11
CA GLU A 295 -22.63 -60.40 -8.19
C GLU A 295 -23.48 -61.58 -8.73
N ALA A 296 -23.43 -61.94 -10.01
CA ALA A 296 -24.53 -62.71 -10.65
C ALA A 296 -24.34 -64.24 -10.83
N LYS A 297 -23.79 -65.03 -9.87
CA LYS A 297 -23.39 -66.44 -10.17
C LYS A 297 -23.51 -67.57 -9.12
N SER A 298 -24.29 -67.46 -8.03
CA SER A 298 -24.16 -68.37 -6.87
C SER A 298 -25.29 -69.41 -6.58
N GLU A 299 -26.45 -69.40 -7.25
CA GLU A 299 -27.71 -69.82 -6.59
C GLU A 299 -28.31 -71.24 -6.87
N ALA A 300 -27.57 -72.25 -7.36
CA ALA A 300 -28.18 -73.42 -8.05
C ALA A 300 -27.79 -74.88 -7.65
N ARG A 301 -27.80 -75.33 -6.37
CA ARG A 301 -27.39 -76.73 -5.98
C ARG A 301 -27.90 -77.22 -4.59
N LEU A 302 -28.76 -78.27 -4.43
CA LEU A 302 -29.21 -78.82 -3.10
C LEU A 302 -29.94 -80.25 -3.00
N GLU A 303 -29.27 -81.41 -2.74
CA GLU A 303 -29.77 -82.83 -3.00
C GLU A 303 -30.12 -83.84 -1.81
N ASN A 304 -30.31 -85.18 -2.01
CA ASN A 304 -31.06 -86.17 -1.11
C ASN A 304 -30.59 -87.70 -1.06
N GLN A 305 -31.12 -88.61 -0.15
CA GLN A 305 -30.60 -89.97 0.27
C GLN A 305 -31.63 -91.02 0.91
N LYS A 306 -31.20 -92.21 1.47
CA LYS A 306 -31.72 -93.12 2.62
C LYS A 306 -32.33 -94.58 2.38
N LYS A 307 -31.98 -95.68 3.16
CA LYS A 307 -32.72 -97.03 3.34
C LYS A 307 -32.12 -98.20 4.25
N GLU A 308 -32.97 -99.16 4.73
CA GLU A 308 -32.87 -100.67 5.06
C GLU A 308 -32.25 -101.45 6.31
N VAL A 309 -32.65 -102.78 6.48
CA VAL A 309 -32.00 -104.02 7.13
C VAL A 309 -32.46 -104.64 8.52
N ARG A 310 -32.53 -106.03 8.71
CA ARG A 310 -32.74 -106.89 9.98
C ARG A 310 -32.49 -108.47 9.88
N GLN A 311 -32.36 -109.26 11.01
CA GLN A 311 -32.86 -110.68 11.37
C GLN A 311 -31.94 -111.84 12.02
N LYS A 312 -32.58 -112.86 12.70
CA LYS A 312 -32.23 -114.28 13.18
C LYS A 312 -31.59 -114.63 14.61
N GLU A 313 -31.93 -115.82 15.22
CA GLU A 313 -31.41 -116.54 16.46
C GLU A 313 -31.52 -118.15 16.39
N ASP A 314 -31.06 -119.00 17.37
CA ASP A 314 -31.12 -120.53 17.39
C ASP A 314 -30.89 -121.31 18.79
N ASN A 315 -30.90 -122.70 18.92
CA ASN A 315 -30.97 -123.47 20.25
C ASN A 315 -30.39 -124.97 20.45
N GLU A 316 -30.15 -125.50 21.71
CA GLU A 316 -28.97 -126.42 22.07
C GLU A 316 -28.76 -126.96 23.58
N ILE A 317 -29.59 -127.81 24.25
CA ILE A 317 -29.91 -127.58 25.71
C ILE A 317 -29.37 -128.48 26.90
N LYS A 318 -29.39 -129.84 26.92
CA LYS A 318 -29.37 -130.61 28.22
C LYS A 318 -28.00 -130.95 28.86
N PHE A 319 -26.97 -131.40 28.13
CA PHE A 319 -25.62 -131.63 28.69
C PHE A 319 -24.93 -130.34 29.14
N ARG A 320 -25.47 -129.18 28.73
CA ARG A 320 -25.18 -127.90 29.39
C ARG A 320 -25.51 -127.93 30.90
N ALA A 321 -26.27 -128.87 31.48
CA ALA A 321 -26.87 -128.74 32.83
C ALA A 321 -25.96 -129.07 34.03
N GLU A 322 -25.32 -130.24 34.11
CA GLU A 322 -24.38 -130.55 35.22
C GLU A 322 -23.07 -129.78 35.07
N ARG A 323 -22.63 -129.61 33.82
CA ARG A 323 -21.59 -128.64 33.47
C ARG A 323 -21.99 -127.23 33.91
N ARG A 324 -23.25 -126.80 33.73
CA ARG A 324 -23.80 -125.57 34.34
C ARG A 324 -23.78 -125.61 35.86
N ALA A 325 -23.88 -126.74 36.55
CA ALA A 325 -23.91 -126.79 38.03
C ALA A 325 -22.52 -126.61 38.65
N ALA A 326 -21.51 -127.34 38.16
CA ALA A 326 -20.12 -127.12 38.58
C ALA A 326 -19.58 -125.76 38.11
N GLN A 327 -19.92 -125.35 36.86
CA GLN A 327 -19.69 -123.97 36.44
C GLN A 327 -20.46 -122.99 37.32
N LYS A 328 -21.69 -123.27 37.76
CA LYS A 328 -22.46 -122.36 38.61
C LYS A 328 -21.79 -122.16 39.96
N SER A 329 -21.25 -123.19 40.61
CA SER A 329 -20.47 -123.01 41.85
C SER A 329 -19.22 -122.12 41.64
N ALA A 330 -18.42 -122.42 40.60
CA ALA A 330 -17.23 -121.63 40.27
C ALA A 330 -17.56 -120.21 39.79
N ILE A 331 -18.66 -120.05 39.04
CA ILE A 331 -19.23 -118.77 38.64
C ILE A 331 -19.73 -118.03 39.87
N ASP A 332 -20.46 -118.65 40.79
CA ASP A 332 -21.05 -117.98 41.95
C ASP A 332 -19.93 -117.49 42.90
N HIS A 333 -18.82 -118.22 43.06
CA HIS A 333 -17.63 -117.76 43.78
C HIS A 333 -16.83 -116.68 43.02
N SER A 334 -16.62 -116.86 41.71
CA SER A 334 -16.01 -115.82 40.87
C SER A 334 -16.86 -114.55 40.79
N ARG A 335 -18.19 -114.70 40.90
CA ARG A 335 -19.19 -113.65 40.81
C ARG A 335 -19.43 -113.00 42.16
N SER A 336 -19.24 -113.68 43.30
CA SER A 336 -19.13 -113.01 44.59
C SER A 336 -17.90 -112.11 44.61
N LEU A 337 -16.73 -112.62 44.20
CA LEU A 337 -15.50 -111.82 44.06
C LEU A 337 -15.66 -110.67 43.05
N GLN A 338 -16.29 -110.89 41.88
CA GLN A 338 -16.59 -109.79 40.94
C GLN A 338 -17.65 -108.82 41.46
N LEU A 339 -18.61 -109.25 42.28
CA LEU A 339 -19.60 -108.36 42.89
C LEU A 339 -18.96 -107.51 43.99
N GLU A 340 -18.07 -108.09 44.78
CA GLU A 340 -17.28 -107.43 45.81
C GLU A 340 -16.28 -106.44 45.20
N GLU A 341 -15.57 -106.83 44.13
CA GLU A 341 -14.69 -105.91 43.40
C GLU A 341 -15.48 -104.86 42.58
N LYS A 342 -16.68 -105.17 42.07
CA LYS A 342 -17.59 -104.15 41.52
C LYS A 342 -18.14 -103.23 42.60
N GLN A 343 -18.39 -103.72 43.81
CA GLN A 343 -18.80 -102.87 44.94
C GLN A 343 -17.66 -101.94 45.35
N ARG A 344 -16.42 -102.45 45.45
CA ARG A 344 -15.23 -101.63 45.69
C ARG A 344 -15.04 -100.58 44.61
N ARG A 345 -14.99 -100.98 43.33
CA ARG A 345 -14.89 -100.03 42.19
C ARG A 345 -16.03 -99.02 42.18
N LYS A 346 -17.25 -99.42 42.52
CA LYS A 346 -18.40 -98.50 42.61
C LYS A 346 -18.27 -97.55 43.82
N GLN A 347 -17.67 -97.98 44.93
CA GLN A 347 -17.33 -97.11 46.05
C GLN A 347 -16.23 -96.13 45.65
N ASP A 348 -15.14 -96.60 45.04
CA ASP A 348 -14.04 -95.79 44.51
C ASP A 348 -14.56 -94.75 43.48
N GLU A 349 -15.45 -95.17 42.57
CA GLU A 349 -16.15 -94.29 41.61
C GLU A 349 -17.03 -93.25 42.31
N ILE A 350 -17.76 -93.63 43.36
CA ILE A 350 -18.60 -92.70 44.15
C ILE A 350 -17.71 -91.70 44.93
N GLU A 351 -16.58 -92.13 45.48
CA GLU A 351 -15.65 -91.25 46.18
C GLU A 351 -14.92 -90.30 45.23
N MET A 352 -14.42 -90.79 44.10
CA MET A 352 -13.88 -89.93 43.05
C MET A 352 -14.92 -88.96 42.49
N ALA A 353 -16.18 -89.38 42.30
CA ALA A 353 -17.26 -88.50 41.86
C ALA A 353 -17.60 -87.42 42.91
N LYS A 354 -17.57 -87.76 44.21
CA LYS A 354 -17.71 -86.78 45.31
C LYS A 354 -16.56 -85.78 45.31
N GLU A 355 -15.31 -86.25 45.21
CA GLU A 355 -14.14 -85.35 45.14
C GLU A 355 -14.19 -84.44 43.92
N GLN A 356 -14.53 -84.97 42.75
CA GLN A 356 -14.67 -84.18 41.52
C GLN A 356 -15.80 -83.15 41.69
N SER A 357 -16.96 -83.53 42.24
CA SER A 357 -18.06 -82.62 42.54
C SER A 357 -17.64 -81.47 43.46
N LEU A 358 -16.89 -81.76 44.54
CA LEU A 358 -16.35 -80.74 45.45
C LEU A 358 -15.34 -79.81 44.76
N LYS A 359 -14.41 -80.36 43.97
CA LYS A 359 -13.45 -79.60 43.16
C LYS A 359 -14.15 -78.70 42.13
N TRP A 360 -15.27 -79.16 41.57
CA TRP A 360 -16.05 -78.42 40.58
C TRP A 360 -16.95 -77.35 41.21
N ALA A 361 -17.47 -77.59 42.41
CA ALA A 361 -18.16 -76.57 43.20
C ALA A 361 -17.22 -75.41 43.60
N ASP A 362 -16.00 -75.72 44.08
CA ASP A 362 -14.99 -74.70 44.40
C ASP A 362 -14.51 -73.95 43.14
N TYR A 363 -14.30 -74.65 42.01
CA TYR A 363 -13.98 -74.00 40.74
C TYR A 363 -15.09 -73.03 40.29
N ASN A 364 -16.35 -73.46 40.29
CA ASN A 364 -17.48 -72.61 39.93
C ASN A 364 -17.57 -71.39 40.86
N GLN A 365 -17.40 -71.57 42.17
CA GLN A 365 -17.42 -70.47 43.13
C GLN A 365 -16.26 -69.47 42.89
N ARG A 366 -15.08 -69.93 42.48
CA ARG A 366 -13.96 -69.06 42.08
C ARG A 366 -14.27 -68.30 40.80
N VAL A 367 -14.88 -68.96 39.80
CA VAL A 367 -15.30 -68.33 38.54
C VAL A 367 -16.37 -67.27 38.78
N GLU A 368 -17.41 -67.56 39.57
CA GLU A 368 -18.45 -66.58 39.94
C GLU A 368 -17.85 -65.36 40.66
N ARG A 369 -16.94 -65.58 41.62
CA ARG A 369 -16.23 -64.47 42.30
C ARG A 369 -15.37 -63.65 41.33
N ALA A 370 -14.73 -64.28 40.36
CA ALA A 370 -13.95 -63.58 39.33
C ALA A 370 -14.86 -62.72 38.42
N ILE A 371 -15.97 -63.28 37.92
CA ILE A 371 -16.96 -62.57 37.11
C ILE A 371 -17.55 -61.38 37.88
N MET A 372 -17.97 -61.59 39.14
CA MET A 372 -18.51 -60.52 39.98
C MET A 372 -17.49 -59.40 40.23
N LYS A 373 -16.21 -59.73 40.39
CA LYS A 373 -15.13 -58.74 40.55
C LYS A 373 -14.89 -57.97 39.24
N GLU A 374 -14.85 -58.65 38.11
CA GLU A 374 -14.68 -58.03 36.79
C GLU A 374 -15.87 -57.11 36.45
N GLU A 375 -17.11 -57.51 36.77
CA GLU A 375 -18.28 -56.64 36.63
C GLU A 375 -18.20 -55.39 37.52
N GLN A 376 -17.71 -55.52 38.76
CA GLN A 376 -17.53 -54.37 39.65
C GLN A 376 -16.44 -53.42 39.14
N GLU A 377 -15.32 -53.95 38.66
CA GLU A 377 -14.25 -53.16 38.04
C GLU A 377 -14.74 -52.43 36.79
N ARG A 378 -15.44 -53.12 35.87
CA ARG A 378 -16.09 -52.50 34.70
C ARG A 378 -17.10 -51.41 35.09
N LYS A 379 -17.91 -51.61 36.14
CA LYS A 379 -18.86 -50.61 36.65
C LYS A 379 -18.12 -49.37 37.20
N LEU A 380 -17.03 -49.56 37.95
CA LEU A 380 -16.22 -48.46 38.48
C LEU A 380 -15.52 -47.67 37.36
N ASP A 381 -14.98 -48.35 36.35
CA ASP A 381 -14.32 -47.70 35.21
C ASP A 381 -15.31 -46.95 34.31
N ASN A 382 -16.52 -47.47 34.11
CA ASN A 382 -17.60 -46.73 33.44
C ASN A 382 -17.99 -45.46 34.22
N VAL A 383 -18.05 -45.51 35.56
CA VAL A 383 -18.33 -44.32 36.40
C VAL A 383 -17.19 -43.30 36.31
N ARG A 384 -15.93 -43.75 36.33
CA ARG A 384 -14.75 -42.89 36.13
C ARG A 384 -14.77 -42.21 34.75
N LEU A 385 -15.08 -42.97 33.71
CA LEU A 385 -15.17 -42.47 32.33
C LEU A 385 -16.30 -41.44 32.19
N ALA A 386 -17.48 -41.70 32.76
CA ALA A 386 -18.60 -40.75 32.75
C ALA A 386 -18.26 -39.46 33.52
N ALA A 387 -17.53 -39.54 34.63
CA ALA A 387 -17.05 -38.37 35.37
C ALA A 387 -16.03 -37.55 34.54
N LEU A 388 -15.08 -38.22 33.87
CA LEU A 388 -14.11 -37.58 32.97
C LEU A 388 -14.80 -36.89 31.78
N GLN A 389 -15.74 -37.57 31.13
CA GLN A 389 -16.51 -37.02 30.01
C GLN A 389 -17.33 -35.80 30.45
N ARG A 390 -17.89 -35.81 31.66
CA ARG A 390 -18.57 -34.65 32.23
C ARG A 390 -17.61 -33.48 32.47
N GLN A 391 -16.45 -33.73 33.07
CA GLN A 391 -15.41 -32.70 33.24
C GLN A 391 -14.95 -32.11 31.89
N GLN A 392 -14.76 -32.94 30.86
CA GLN A 392 -14.43 -32.49 29.50
C GLN A 392 -15.56 -31.66 28.87
N ALA A 393 -16.82 -32.06 29.05
CA ALA A 393 -17.98 -31.32 28.54
C ALA A 393 -18.14 -29.96 29.25
N ASP A 394 -17.95 -29.91 30.56
CA ASP A 394 -18.03 -28.67 31.34
C ASP A 394 -16.83 -27.75 31.03
N ALA A 395 -15.60 -28.28 30.87
CA ALA A 395 -14.45 -27.51 30.41
C ALA A 395 -14.61 -26.97 28.97
N LYS A 396 -15.23 -27.74 28.07
CA LYS A 396 -15.57 -27.27 26.72
C LYS A 396 -16.58 -26.13 26.76
N ARG A 397 -17.57 -26.20 27.67
CA ARG A 397 -18.54 -25.10 27.90
C ARG A 397 -17.89 -23.84 28.43
N THR A 398 -16.94 -23.95 29.38
CA THR A 398 -16.23 -22.76 29.88
C THR A 398 -15.40 -22.11 28.78
N ILE A 399 -14.66 -22.91 27.98
CA ILE A 399 -13.92 -22.40 26.82
C ILE A 399 -14.87 -21.72 25.81
N GLU A 400 -15.99 -22.34 25.43
CA GLU A 400 -16.97 -21.73 24.52
C GLU A 400 -17.60 -20.44 25.08
N MET A 401 -17.73 -20.30 26.40
CA MET A 401 -18.20 -19.07 27.05
C MET A 401 -17.11 -17.99 27.09
N GLU A 402 -15.87 -18.37 27.36
CA GLU A 402 -14.69 -17.49 27.34
C GLU A 402 -14.43 -16.97 25.92
N ASP A 403 -14.50 -17.82 24.90
CA ASP A 403 -14.38 -17.46 23.48
C ASP A 403 -15.45 -16.44 23.07
N ARG A 404 -16.72 -16.64 23.48
CA ARG A 404 -17.80 -15.68 23.22
C ARG A 404 -17.59 -14.37 23.97
N ALA A 405 -17.14 -14.41 25.22
CA ALA A 405 -16.84 -13.20 25.98
C ALA A 405 -15.67 -12.42 25.34
N ALA A 406 -14.63 -13.12 24.87
CA ALA A 406 -13.52 -12.54 24.13
C ALA A 406 -13.94 -11.95 22.80
N GLN A 407 -14.86 -12.59 22.06
CA GLN A 407 -15.45 -12.04 20.83
C GLN A 407 -16.24 -10.75 21.10
N ILE A 408 -17.10 -10.74 22.13
CA ILE A 408 -17.88 -9.54 22.52
C ILE A 408 -16.94 -8.40 22.92
N LEU A 409 -15.90 -8.67 23.71
CA LEU A 409 -14.88 -7.67 24.07
C LEU A 409 -14.07 -7.20 22.85
N ALA A 410 -13.77 -8.08 21.90
CA ALA A 410 -13.11 -7.69 20.65
C ALA A 410 -14.00 -6.78 19.81
N GLU A 411 -15.28 -7.09 19.64
CA GLU A 411 -16.25 -6.23 18.95
C GLU A 411 -16.42 -4.87 19.65
N GLU A 412 -16.49 -4.86 20.98
CA GLU A 412 -16.60 -3.63 21.77
C GLU A 412 -15.33 -2.77 21.66
N THR A 413 -14.13 -3.36 21.74
CA THR A 413 -12.87 -2.62 21.56
C THR A 413 -12.72 -2.08 20.14
N ILE A 414 -13.12 -2.84 19.10
CA ILE A 414 -13.17 -2.37 17.71
C ILE A 414 -14.13 -1.18 17.57
N LYS A 415 -15.34 -1.29 18.13
CA LYS A 415 -16.37 -0.24 18.09
C LYS A 415 -15.92 1.03 18.82
N ASN A 416 -15.29 0.88 19.99
CA ASN A 416 -14.74 1.99 20.75
C ASN A 416 -13.57 2.65 20.00
N GLY A 417 -12.70 1.87 19.36
CA GLY A 417 -11.65 2.38 18.46
C GLY A 417 -12.22 3.23 17.32
N HIS A 418 -13.19 2.71 16.57
CA HIS A 418 -13.88 3.46 15.50
C HIS A 418 -14.54 4.75 16.02
N SER A 419 -15.13 4.72 17.22
CA SER A 419 -15.73 5.92 17.82
C SER A 419 -14.68 6.98 18.18
N ILE A 420 -13.53 6.57 18.72
CA ILE A 420 -12.41 7.46 19.06
C ILE A 420 -11.81 8.06 17.79
N GLU A 421 -11.58 7.26 16.75
CA GLU A 421 -11.08 7.73 15.45
C GLU A 421 -12.05 8.70 14.77
N GLN A 422 -13.35 8.44 14.85
CA GLN A 422 -14.39 9.33 14.32
C GLN A 422 -14.40 10.66 15.06
N GLU A 423 -14.19 10.67 16.38
CA GLU A 423 -14.16 11.91 17.16
C GLU A 423 -12.87 12.71 16.91
N LEU A 424 -11.73 12.02 16.86
CA LEU A 424 -10.44 12.62 16.47
C LEU A 424 -10.53 13.25 15.07
N TYR A 425 -11.23 12.60 14.13
CA TYR A 425 -11.45 13.15 12.79
C TYR A 425 -12.29 14.42 12.82
N LYS A 426 -13.40 14.44 13.58
CA LYS A 426 -14.23 15.65 13.71
C LYS A 426 -13.42 16.81 14.30
N GLN A 427 -12.65 16.55 15.37
CA GLN A 427 -11.82 17.57 16.01
C GLN A 427 -10.77 18.13 15.05
N TYR A 428 -10.05 17.27 14.33
CA TYR A 428 -9.05 17.71 13.35
C TYR A 428 -9.70 18.45 12.16
N ALA A 429 -10.79 17.93 11.60
CA ALA A 429 -11.49 18.58 10.50
C ALA A 429 -12.15 19.91 10.90
N ALA A 430 -12.59 20.05 12.15
CA ALA A 430 -13.06 21.32 12.70
C ALA A 430 -11.91 22.32 12.88
N HIS A 431 -10.72 21.88 13.33
CA HIS A 431 -9.53 22.73 13.41
C HIS A 431 -9.08 23.21 12.03
N VAL A 432 -9.05 22.35 11.01
CA VAL A 432 -8.73 22.74 9.63
C VAL A 432 -9.77 23.75 9.08
N LEU A 433 -11.04 23.59 9.43
CA LEU A 433 -12.08 24.54 9.03
C LEU A 433 -11.91 25.90 9.72
N ASP A 434 -11.67 25.92 11.03
CA ASP A 434 -11.43 27.13 11.82
C ASP A 434 -10.15 27.86 11.37
N ASP A 435 -9.07 27.13 11.05
CA ASP A 435 -7.86 27.69 10.45
C ASP A 435 -8.13 28.32 9.07
N ALA A 436 -8.95 27.69 8.23
CA ALA A 436 -9.34 28.23 6.92
C ALA A 436 -10.19 29.50 7.07
N GLU A 437 -11.15 29.51 7.99
CA GLU A 437 -11.98 30.70 8.28
C GLU A 437 -11.13 31.83 8.90
N LYS A 438 -10.16 31.53 9.78
CA LYS A 438 -9.17 32.49 10.33
C LYS A 438 -8.23 33.07 9.28
N ARG A 439 -7.84 32.28 8.26
CA ARG A 439 -7.07 32.76 7.10
C ARG A 439 -7.89 33.69 6.19
N GLY A 440 -9.19 33.85 6.45
CA GLY A 440 -10.09 34.67 5.63
C GLY A 440 -10.48 33.99 4.32
N MET A 441 -10.42 32.66 4.23
CA MET A 441 -10.82 31.94 3.02
C MET A 441 -12.32 32.12 2.76
N THR A 442 -12.66 32.61 1.58
CA THR A 442 -14.04 32.85 1.14
C THR A 442 -14.79 31.54 0.89
N ASN A 443 -14.13 30.56 0.28
CA ASN A 443 -14.76 29.32 -0.17
C ASN A 443 -14.39 28.08 0.65
N VAL A 444 -14.84 28.04 1.91
CA VAL A 444 -14.68 26.88 2.81
C VAL A 444 -15.69 25.73 2.57
N HIS A 445 -16.47 25.77 1.48
CA HIS A 445 -17.46 24.74 1.18
C HIS A 445 -16.87 23.31 1.04
N PRO A 446 -15.71 23.08 0.39
CA PRO A 446 -15.09 21.75 0.32
C PRO A 446 -14.84 21.12 1.69
N LEU A 447 -14.38 21.91 2.66
CA LEU A 447 -14.11 21.49 4.04
C LEU A 447 -15.42 21.17 4.80
N LYS A 448 -16.43 22.03 4.66
CA LYS A 448 -17.78 21.81 5.22
C LYS A 448 -18.46 20.56 4.63
N GLN A 449 -18.13 20.19 3.39
CA GLN A 449 -18.55 18.93 2.78
C GLN A 449 -17.80 17.72 3.36
N ALA A 450 -16.48 17.82 3.58
CA ALA A 450 -15.66 16.75 4.16
C ALA A 450 -16.16 16.33 5.57
N LEU A 451 -16.49 17.32 6.41
CA LEU A 451 -17.07 17.10 7.74
C LEU A 451 -18.39 16.31 7.73
N LYS A 452 -19.21 16.49 6.67
CA LYS A 452 -20.52 15.83 6.51
C LYS A 452 -20.45 14.50 5.76
N ALA A 453 -19.35 14.23 5.06
CA ALA A 453 -19.18 12.98 4.32
C ALA A 453 -19.14 11.80 5.30
N LYS A 454 -19.95 10.77 5.03
CA LYS A 454 -19.72 9.44 5.61
C LYS A 454 -18.35 8.94 5.15
N GLY A 455 -17.71 8.10 5.96
CA GLY A 455 -16.45 7.46 5.57
C GLY A 455 -16.62 6.77 4.22
N ILE A 456 -15.87 7.24 3.22
CA ILE A 456 -15.71 6.54 1.95
C ILE A 456 -14.41 5.79 2.12
N ASP A 457 -14.52 4.48 2.35
CA ASP A 457 -13.37 3.60 2.24
C ASP A 457 -12.92 3.66 0.78
N LEU A 458 -11.76 4.26 0.54
CA LEU A 458 -11.21 4.32 -0.81
C LEU A 458 -10.80 2.89 -1.15
N LEU A 459 -11.51 2.29 -2.11
CA LEU A 459 -11.19 0.94 -2.59
C LEU A 459 -9.68 0.84 -2.85
N PRO A 460 -8.99 -0.18 -2.31
CA PRO A 460 -7.54 -0.24 -2.36
C PRO A 460 -7.08 -0.16 -3.82
N ALA A 461 -6.13 0.75 -4.09
CA ALA A 461 -5.65 1.06 -5.44
C ALA A 461 -4.95 -0.11 -6.16
N SER A 462 -4.93 -1.30 -5.55
CA SER A 462 -4.77 -2.59 -6.23
C SER A 462 -5.99 -2.91 -7.10
N GLY A 463 -6.24 -2.08 -8.10
CA GLY A 463 -7.27 -2.33 -9.09
C GLY A 463 -7.00 -3.63 -9.86
N PHE A 464 -8.05 -4.45 -9.99
CA PHE A 464 -8.25 -5.48 -11.01
C PHE A 464 -7.00 -5.91 -11.79
N ARG A 465 -6.21 -6.79 -11.17
CA ARG A 465 -5.41 -7.74 -11.93
C ARG A 465 -6.16 -9.07 -12.07
N VAL A 466 -7.15 -9.07 -12.98
CA VAL A 466 -7.53 -10.25 -13.77
C VAL A 466 -6.56 -10.32 -14.95
#